data_AF-A0A8C5KFG8-F1
#
_entry.id   AF-A0A8C5KFG8-F1
#
_cell.length_a   1.000
_cell.length_b   1.000
_cell.length_c   1.000
_cell.angle_alpha   90.00
_cell.angle_beta   90.00
_cell.angle_gamma   90.00
#
_symmetry.space_group_name_H-M   'P 1'
#
loop_
_entity.id
_entity.type
_entity.pdbx_description
1 polymer ?
#
loop_
_entity_poly.entity_id
_entity_poly.type
_entity_poly.pdbx_seq_one_letter_code
_entity_poly.pdbx_strand_id
1 'polypeptide(L)'
;MAEVSIDQSKLPGVKEVCRDFAVLEDHTLAHSLQEQEIEHHLASNIQRNRLVQHDLQVAKQLQEEDLKAQAQLQKRHKDLEQQDCEIAQEIQEKLAIEAERRRIQEKKDEDIARLLQEKELQEEKKRKKHIPEFSGGTAYGESYYYEDRGMKPRMLKETISTPTRVTHKDQEWYDAEIARKLQEEELLEIARLLMAEEKKAYKKAKEREKSSVDKRKNDAEWKSKAAKSTHSKSKDSDEAYRVKIDRPARPLPPGITEAEDLDYSHVTHQHSATRHFSKSESSHKGFHNKQ
;
A
#
# COMPACT_ATOMS: atom_id res chain seq x y z
N MET A 1 73.33 22.55 76.12
CA MET A 1 72.05 22.74 75.39
C MET A 1 71.90 24.23 75.19
N ALA A 2 71.81 24.72 73.96
CA ALA A 2 71.64 26.15 73.70
C ALA A 2 70.20 26.54 74.07
N GLU A 3 70.02 27.35 75.11
CA GLU A 3 68.74 28.00 75.39
C GLU A 3 68.48 29.03 74.27
N VAL A 4 67.50 28.73 73.43
CA VAL A 4 67.03 29.67 72.40
C VAL A 4 66.12 30.68 73.10
N SER A 5 66.65 31.88 73.34
CA SER A 5 65.86 33.01 73.86
C SER A 5 64.94 33.53 72.75
N ILE A 6 63.63 33.39 72.93
CA ILE A 6 62.62 33.83 71.96
C ILE A 6 62.29 35.30 72.20
N ASP A 7 62.42 36.12 71.14
CA ASP A 7 62.12 37.54 71.14
C ASP A 7 60.59 37.78 71.13
N GLN A 8 60.03 38.09 72.30
CA GLN A 8 58.58 38.27 72.49
C GLN A 8 58.02 39.48 71.71
N SER A 9 58.86 40.43 71.29
CA SER A 9 58.42 41.60 70.52
C SER A 9 58.10 41.28 69.05
N LYS A 10 58.50 40.10 68.57
CA LYS A 10 58.32 39.64 67.18
C LYS A 10 57.27 38.54 67.03
N LEU A 11 56.66 38.11 68.13
CA LEU A 11 55.63 37.07 68.07
C LEU A 11 54.27 37.68 67.72
N PRO A 12 53.56 37.11 66.75
CA PRO A 12 52.22 37.57 66.41
C PRO A 12 51.28 37.38 67.60
N GLY A 13 50.32 38.29 67.74
CA GLY A 13 49.33 38.20 68.81
C GLY A 13 48.44 36.97 68.63
N VAL A 14 48.02 36.33 69.72
CA VAL A 14 47.13 35.14 69.65
C VAL A 14 45.89 35.38 68.79
N LYS A 15 45.30 36.59 68.87
CA LYS A 15 44.14 36.98 68.05
C LYS A 15 44.45 37.07 66.56
N GLU A 16 45.69 37.41 66.20
CA GLU A 16 46.14 37.47 64.81
C GLU A 16 46.31 36.06 64.27
N VAL A 17 46.99 35.20 65.01
CA VAL A 17 47.16 33.78 64.67
C VAL A 17 45.79 33.09 64.51
N CYS A 18 44.84 33.29 65.44
CA CYS A 18 43.50 32.70 65.31
C CYS A 18 42.74 33.18 64.06
N ARG A 19 42.92 34.44 63.64
CA ARG A 19 42.31 34.94 62.41
C ARG A 19 42.92 34.30 61.18
N ASP A 20 44.25 34.18 61.15
CA ASP A 20 44.96 33.57 60.02
C ASP A 20 44.58 32.10 59.85
N PHE A 21 44.44 31.36 60.96
CA PHE A 21 43.93 29.98 60.93
C PHE A 21 42.49 29.89 60.45
N ALA A 22 41.59 30.77 60.89
CA ALA A 22 40.21 30.77 60.41
C ALA A 22 40.14 31.02 58.89
N VAL A 23 40.92 31.96 58.37
CA VAL A 23 41.01 32.23 56.93
C VAL A 23 41.58 31.02 56.18
N LEU A 24 42.59 30.34 56.74
CA LEU A 24 43.18 29.16 56.12
C LEU A 24 42.21 27.96 56.09
N GLU A 25 41.47 27.75 57.17
CA GLU A 25 40.43 26.71 57.27
C GLU A 25 39.31 26.97 56.26
N ASP A 26 38.80 28.21 56.20
CA ASP A 26 37.78 28.63 55.23
C ASP A 26 38.29 28.48 53.78
N HIS A 27 39.54 28.85 53.51
CA HIS A 27 40.15 28.71 52.19
C HIS A 27 40.25 27.23 51.77
N THR A 28 40.66 26.36 52.69
CA THR A 28 40.78 24.92 52.43
C THR A 28 39.39 24.31 52.17
N LEU A 29 38.38 24.71 52.93
CA LEU A 29 36.99 24.29 52.71
C LEU A 29 36.47 24.79 51.36
N ALA A 30 36.68 26.07 51.03
CA ALA A 30 36.25 26.66 49.77
C ALA A 30 36.89 25.96 48.56
N HIS A 31 38.21 25.68 48.63
CA HIS A 31 38.90 24.93 47.60
C HIS A 31 38.34 23.52 47.42
N SER A 32 38.11 22.80 48.52
CA SER A 32 37.55 21.45 48.47
C SER A 32 36.14 21.42 47.87
N LEU A 33 35.29 22.40 48.21
CA LEU A 33 33.96 22.54 47.63
C LEU A 33 34.02 22.87 46.13
N GLN A 34 34.96 23.74 45.74
CA GLN A 34 35.19 24.08 44.35
C GLN A 34 35.65 22.86 43.54
N GLU A 35 36.55 22.04 44.08
CA GLU A 35 36.98 20.79 43.44
C GLU A 35 35.81 19.82 43.25
N GLN A 36 34.99 19.63 44.29
CA GLN A 36 33.78 18.78 44.19
C GLN A 36 32.80 19.28 43.12
N GLU A 37 32.58 20.60 43.03
CA GLU A 37 31.72 21.19 42.02
C GLU A 37 32.28 20.94 40.61
N ILE A 38 33.58 21.19 40.39
CA ILE A 38 34.25 20.97 39.11
C ILE A 38 34.17 19.51 38.70
N GLU A 39 34.50 18.58 39.60
CA GLU A 39 34.46 17.14 39.34
C GLU A 39 33.06 16.67 38.96
N HIS A 40 32.04 17.11 39.71
CA HIS A 40 30.66 16.77 39.42
C HIS A 40 30.23 17.29 38.04
N HIS A 41 30.55 18.55 37.71
CA HIS A 41 30.24 19.11 36.40
C HIS A 41 30.97 18.37 35.27
N LEU A 42 32.24 18.04 35.44
CA LEU A 42 33.03 17.32 34.44
C LEU A 42 32.49 15.90 34.23
N ALA A 43 32.21 15.16 35.30
CA ALA A 43 31.63 13.81 35.21
C ALA A 43 30.28 13.83 34.46
N SER A 44 29.39 14.76 34.83
CA SER A 44 28.10 14.95 34.16
C SER A 44 28.28 15.35 32.68
N ASN A 45 29.24 16.23 32.39
CA ASN A 45 29.50 16.70 31.03
C ASN A 45 30.02 15.57 30.12
N ILE A 46 30.94 14.75 30.63
CA ILE A 46 31.44 13.56 29.93
C ILE A 46 30.28 12.61 29.60
N GLN A 47 29.40 12.33 30.57
CA GLN A 47 28.26 11.45 30.35
C GLN A 47 27.30 12.02 29.29
N ARG A 48 26.96 13.31 29.38
CA ARG A 48 26.10 13.98 28.39
C ARG A 48 26.71 13.97 27.00
N ASN A 49 28.01 14.24 26.87
CA ASN A 49 28.70 14.18 25.58
C ASN A 49 28.72 12.77 24.99
N ARG A 50 28.94 11.73 25.81
CA ARG A 50 28.86 10.33 25.35
C ARG A 50 27.45 10.00 24.82
N LEU A 51 26.41 10.44 25.51
CA LEU A 51 25.03 10.24 25.06
C LEU A 51 24.78 10.93 23.71
N VAL A 52 25.14 12.20 23.58
CA VAL A 52 24.96 12.96 22.32
C VAL A 52 25.74 12.32 21.18
N GLN A 53 26.97 11.84 21.42
CA GLN A 53 27.76 11.16 20.40
C GLN A 53 27.10 9.85 19.94
N HIS A 54 26.60 9.05 20.89
CA HIS A 54 25.87 7.83 20.60
C HIS A 54 24.59 8.11 19.81
N ASP A 55 23.78 9.06 20.26
CA ASP A 55 22.52 9.42 19.60
C ASP A 55 22.76 9.97 18.20
N LEU A 56 23.82 10.76 18.01
CA LEU A 56 24.24 11.24 16.70
C LEU A 56 24.64 10.08 15.77
N GLN A 57 25.33 9.06 16.29
CA GLN A 57 25.70 7.88 15.51
C GLN A 57 24.46 7.09 15.09
N VAL A 58 23.53 6.85 16.02
CA VAL A 58 22.28 6.14 15.73
C VAL A 58 21.42 6.93 14.73
N ALA A 59 21.32 8.25 14.90
CA ALA A 59 20.56 9.10 13.97
C ALA A 59 21.12 9.02 12.54
N LYS A 60 22.46 8.98 12.38
CA LYS A 60 23.09 8.81 11.07
C LYS A 60 22.82 7.44 10.46
N GLN A 61 22.90 6.38 11.25
CA GLN A 61 22.59 5.01 10.78
C GLN A 61 21.15 4.91 10.33
N LEU A 62 20.21 5.43 11.12
CA LEU A 62 18.79 5.43 10.78
C LEU A 62 18.51 6.23 9.50
N GLN A 63 19.15 7.39 9.34
CA GLN A 63 19.04 8.20 8.11
C GLN A 63 19.55 7.44 6.88
N GLU A 64 20.65 6.70 6.99
CA GLU A 64 21.18 5.89 5.89
C GLU A 64 20.25 4.72 5.54
N GLU A 65 19.70 4.03 6.54
CA GLU A 65 18.72 2.96 6.35
C GLU A 65 17.44 3.46 5.67
N ASP A 66 16.94 4.63 6.06
CA ASP A 66 15.77 5.25 5.43
C ASP A 66 16.02 5.57 3.96
N LEU A 67 17.17 6.15 3.61
CA LEU A 67 17.55 6.42 2.23
C LEU A 67 17.65 5.13 1.41
N LYS A 68 18.22 4.08 1.99
CA LYS A 68 18.31 2.76 1.35
C LYS A 68 16.93 2.14 1.13
N ALA A 69 16.04 2.23 2.11
CA ALA A 69 14.66 1.74 2.01
C ALA A 69 13.88 2.50 0.93
N GLN A 70 14.03 3.83 0.87
CA GLN A 70 13.44 4.66 -0.19
C GLN A 70 13.96 4.28 -1.57
N ALA A 71 15.27 4.08 -1.73
CA ALA A 71 15.85 3.65 -3.00
C ALA A 71 15.33 2.27 -3.45
N GLN A 72 15.14 1.34 -2.51
CA GLN A 72 14.56 0.03 -2.81
C GLN A 72 13.08 0.14 -3.21
N LEU A 73 12.30 0.99 -2.53
CA LEU A 73 10.91 1.25 -2.90
C LEU A 73 10.81 1.88 -4.29
N GLN A 74 11.65 2.88 -4.59
CA GLN A 74 11.70 3.48 -5.92
C GLN A 74 12.07 2.46 -7.00
N LYS A 75 13.03 1.57 -6.73
CA LYS A 75 13.39 0.50 -7.66
C LYS A 75 12.18 -0.40 -7.93
N ARG A 76 11.50 -0.88 -6.89
CA ARG A 76 10.30 -1.71 -7.04
C ARG A 76 9.19 -0.99 -7.79
N HIS A 77 9.00 0.30 -7.54
CA HIS A 77 8.00 1.09 -8.25
C HIS A 77 8.30 1.17 -9.75
N LYS A 78 9.57 1.38 -10.13
CA LYS A 78 10.00 1.36 -11.54
C LYS A 78 9.83 -0.01 -12.17
N ASP A 79 10.18 -1.07 -11.45
CA ASP A 79 10.02 -2.44 -11.93
C ASP A 79 8.53 -2.76 -12.18
N LEU A 80 7.64 -2.31 -11.29
CA LEU A 80 6.19 -2.44 -11.47
C LEU A 80 5.67 -1.60 -12.63
N GLU A 81 6.09 -0.33 -12.75
CA GLU A 81 5.72 0.55 -13.86
C GLU A 81 6.15 -0.04 -15.21
N GLN A 82 7.31 -0.71 -15.25
CA GLN A 82 7.76 -1.42 -16.44
C GLN A 82 6.86 -2.63 -16.75
N GLN A 83 6.52 -3.44 -15.75
CA GLN A 83 5.60 -4.57 -15.93
C GLN A 83 4.22 -4.10 -16.42
N ASP A 84 3.70 -3.02 -15.84
CA ASP A 84 2.43 -2.44 -16.25
C ASP A 84 2.48 -1.92 -17.70
N CYS A 85 3.61 -1.32 -18.11
CA CYS A 85 3.84 -0.95 -19.51
C CYS A 85 3.84 -2.16 -20.44
N GLU A 86 4.52 -3.25 -20.07
CA GLU A 86 4.58 -4.49 -20.85
C GLU A 86 3.18 -5.12 -20.99
N ILE A 87 2.42 -5.19 -19.89
CA ILE A 87 1.05 -5.71 -19.88
C ILE A 87 0.13 -4.83 -20.75
N ALA A 88 0.23 -3.51 -20.64
CA ALA A 88 -0.58 -2.59 -21.44
C ALA A 88 -0.30 -2.74 -22.94
N GLN A 89 0.97 -2.91 -23.32
CA GLN A 89 1.36 -3.18 -24.71
C GLN A 89 0.80 -4.51 -25.20
N GLU A 90 0.88 -5.58 -24.40
CA GLU A 90 0.33 -6.89 -24.77
C GLU A 90 -1.19 -6.82 -24.97
N ILE A 91 -1.91 -6.13 -24.07
CA ILE A 91 -3.36 -5.92 -24.21
C ILE A 91 -3.67 -5.14 -25.50
N GLN A 92 -2.92 -4.06 -25.76
CA GLN A 92 -3.11 -3.24 -26.96
C GLN A 92 -2.87 -4.06 -28.24
N GLU A 93 -1.84 -4.90 -28.26
CA GLU A 93 -1.54 -5.78 -29.40
C GLU A 93 -2.65 -6.82 -29.60
N LYS A 94 -3.12 -7.46 -28.52
CA LYS A 94 -4.25 -8.42 -28.59
C LYS A 94 -5.50 -7.79 -29.17
N LEU A 95 -5.86 -6.58 -28.71
CA LEU A 95 -7.00 -5.83 -29.24
C LEU A 95 -6.80 -5.48 -30.72
N ALA A 96 -5.59 -5.06 -31.12
CA ALA A 96 -5.29 -4.75 -32.52
C ALA A 96 -5.40 -5.99 -33.43
N ILE A 97 -4.87 -7.13 -33.00
CA ILE A 97 -4.99 -8.40 -33.73
C ILE A 97 -6.45 -8.84 -33.84
N GLU A 98 -7.23 -8.75 -32.75
CA GLU A 98 -8.65 -9.09 -32.77
C GLU A 98 -9.43 -8.17 -33.72
N ALA A 99 -9.15 -6.86 -33.69
CA ALA A 99 -9.77 -5.90 -34.59
C ALA A 99 -9.46 -6.21 -36.07
N GLU A 100 -8.21 -6.56 -36.41
CA GLU A 100 -7.87 -6.94 -37.79
C GLU A 100 -8.54 -8.25 -38.20
N ARG A 101 -8.64 -9.23 -37.28
CA ARG A 101 -9.39 -10.46 -37.53
C ARG A 101 -10.86 -10.19 -37.83
N ARG A 102 -11.50 -9.28 -37.06
CA ARG A 102 -12.89 -8.85 -37.32
C ARG A 102 -13.00 -8.17 -38.67
N ARG A 103 -12.08 -7.27 -39.03
CA ARG A 103 -12.07 -6.61 -40.35
C ARG A 103 -11.96 -7.59 -41.51
N ILE A 104 -11.11 -8.61 -41.37
CA ILE A 104 -10.98 -9.68 -42.38
C ILE A 104 -12.28 -10.48 -42.48
N GLN A 105 -12.91 -10.78 -41.34
CA GLN A 105 -14.17 -11.52 -41.32
C GLN A 105 -15.30 -10.72 -41.95
N GLU A 106 -15.46 -9.44 -41.59
CA GLU A 106 -16.43 -8.53 -42.20
C GLU A 106 -16.25 -8.43 -43.71
N LYS A 107 -15.00 -8.38 -44.20
CA LYS A 107 -14.72 -8.39 -45.64
C LYS A 107 -15.15 -9.70 -46.31
N LYS A 108 -14.92 -10.85 -45.68
CA LYS A 108 -15.38 -12.15 -46.20
C LYS A 108 -16.91 -12.21 -46.24
N ASP A 109 -17.57 -11.71 -45.21
CA ASP A 109 -19.02 -11.68 -45.12
C ASP A 109 -19.61 -10.71 -46.16
N GLU A 110 -18.97 -9.56 -46.39
CA GLU A 110 -19.30 -8.63 -47.48
C GLU A 110 -19.15 -9.29 -48.86
N ASP A 111 -18.06 -10.02 -49.10
CA ASP A 111 -17.86 -10.77 -50.36
C ASP A 111 -18.95 -11.81 -50.60
N ILE A 112 -19.37 -12.53 -49.55
CA ILE A 112 -20.48 -13.49 -49.62
C ILE A 112 -21.79 -12.78 -49.95
N ALA A 113 -22.09 -11.66 -49.26
CA ALA A 113 -23.28 -10.87 -49.49
C ALA A 113 -23.34 -10.34 -50.94
N ARG A 114 -22.21 -9.83 -51.46
CA ARG A 114 -22.09 -9.39 -52.87
C ARG A 114 -22.35 -10.53 -53.85
N LEU A 115 -21.76 -11.71 -53.63
CA LEU A 115 -21.95 -12.87 -54.50
C LEU A 115 -23.40 -13.36 -54.50
N LEU A 116 -24.06 -13.36 -53.33
CA LEU A 116 -25.46 -13.74 -53.20
C LEU A 116 -26.37 -12.76 -53.95
N GLN A 117 -26.13 -11.45 -53.81
CA GLN A 117 -26.86 -10.40 -54.50
C GLN A 117 -26.71 -10.49 -56.02
N GLU A 118 -25.50 -10.74 -56.53
CA GLU A 118 -25.28 -10.90 -57.97
C GLU A 118 -26.01 -12.14 -58.52
N LYS A 119 -26.01 -13.25 -57.77
CA LYS A 119 -26.76 -14.47 -58.15
C LYS A 119 -28.27 -14.22 -58.23
N GLU A 120 -28.84 -13.51 -57.27
CA GLU A 120 -30.27 -13.14 -57.27
C GLU A 120 -30.62 -12.31 -58.51
N LEU A 121 -29.80 -11.30 -58.85
CA LEU A 121 -30.01 -10.44 -60.01
C LEU A 121 -29.88 -11.21 -61.34
N GLN A 122 -28.98 -12.19 -61.40
CA GLN A 122 -28.88 -13.11 -62.54
C GLN A 122 -30.08 -14.05 -62.64
N GLU A 123 -30.59 -14.55 -61.52
CA GLU A 123 -31.82 -15.38 -61.49
C GLU A 123 -33.02 -14.56 -61.97
N GLU A 124 -33.18 -13.31 -61.51
CA GLU A 124 -34.24 -12.43 -62.01
C GLU A 124 -34.15 -12.19 -63.52
N LYS A 125 -32.94 -11.95 -64.05
CA LYS A 125 -32.72 -11.82 -65.50
C LYS A 125 -33.12 -13.09 -66.25
N LYS A 126 -32.85 -14.28 -65.68
CA LYS A 126 -33.28 -15.56 -66.26
C LYS A 126 -34.79 -15.75 -66.16
N ARG A 127 -35.43 -15.39 -65.05
CA ARG A 127 -36.90 -15.42 -64.90
C ARG A 127 -37.60 -14.48 -65.88
N LYS A 128 -37.06 -13.27 -66.13
CA LYS A 128 -37.55 -12.33 -67.15
C LYS A 128 -37.38 -12.86 -68.58
N LYS A 129 -36.39 -13.73 -68.84
CA LYS A 129 -36.20 -14.42 -70.15
C LYS A 129 -37.08 -15.66 -70.31
N HIS A 130 -37.57 -16.25 -69.21
CA HIS A 130 -38.51 -17.38 -69.20
C HIS A 130 -39.96 -16.92 -68.95
N ILE A 131 -40.29 -15.71 -69.41
CA ILE A 131 -41.65 -15.35 -69.75
C ILE A 131 -41.73 -15.44 -71.28
N PRO A 132 -42.20 -16.55 -71.85
CA PRO A 132 -42.81 -16.49 -73.16
C PRO A 132 -44.06 -15.61 -73.00
N GLU A 133 -44.04 -14.44 -73.62
CA GLU A 133 -45.27 -13.85 -74.13
C GLU A 133 -45.90 -14.88 -75.08
N PHE A 134 -46.78 -15.74 -74.56
CA PHE A 134 -47.74 -16.42 -75.41
C PHE A 134 -49.04 -15.63 -75.38
N SER A 135 -49.34 -15.04 -76.52
CA SER A 135 -50.58 -14.36 -76.83
C SER A 135 -51.79 -15.28 -76.70
N GLY A 136 -52.87 -14.75 -76.14
CA GLY A 136 -54.21 -14.93 -76.72
C GLY A 136 -55.04 -16.12 -76.22
N GLY A 137 -56.22 -15.77 -75.71
CA GLY A 137 -57.43 -16.58 -75.87
C GLY A 137 -57.88 -17.37 -74.64
N THR A 138 -58.87 -16.87 -73.91
CA THR A 138 -60.28 -17.33 -74.03
C THR A 138 -61.11 -16.77 -72.87
N ALA A 139 -62.12 -15.98 -73.23
CA ALA A 139 -63.31 -15.74 -72.42
C ALA A 139 -64.23 -16.98 -72.50
N TYR A 140 -65.20 -17.07 -71.58
CA TYR A 140 -66.06 -18.22 -71.21
C TYR A 140 -65.40 -19.15 -70.20
N GLY A 141 -65.89 -19.36 -68.98
CA GLY A 141 -67.28 -19.34 -68.51
C GLY A 141 -67.66 -20.78 -68.15
N GLU A 142 -68.15 -20.97 -66.90
CA GLU A 142 -68.79 -22.22 -66.42
C GLU A 142 -67.79 -23.37 -66.13
N SER A 143 -67.82 -24.15 -65.04
CA SER A 143 -68.96 -24.72 -64.35
C SER A 143 -68.49 -25.58 -63.14
N TYR A 144 -69.01 -25.29 -61.94
CA TYR A 144 -69.50 -26.20 -60.88
C TYR A 144 -68.57 -27.07 -59.96
N TYR A 145 -68.69 -26.78 -58.65
CA TYR A 145 -68.89 -27.66 -57.46
C TYR A 145 -68.50 -29.16 -57.49
N TYR A 146 -67.67 -29.63 -56.53
CA TYR A 146 -68.08 -30.28 -55.27
C TYR A 146 -66.89 -30.78 -54.42
N GLU A 147 -67.18 -30.88 -53.13
CA GLU A 147 -66.41 -31.26 -51.94
C GLU A 147 -65.61 -32.58 -51.92
N ASP A 148 -64.72 -32.60 -50.93
CA ASP A 148 -63.97 -33.68 -50.27
C ASP A 148 -64.48 -35.13 -50.40
N ARG A 149 -63.59 -36.03 -50.82
CA ARG A 149 -63.54 -37.42 -50.31
C ARG A 149 -62.17 -38.09 -50.53
N GLY A 150 -61.39 -38.16 -49.44
CA GLY A 150 -60.87 -39.41 -48.86
C GLY A 150 -60.03 -40.41 -49.68
N MET A 151 -58.85 -40.71 -49.11
CA MET A 151 -58.06 -41.96 -49.17
C MET A 151 -57.32 -42.23 -50.49
N LYS A 152 -55.98 -42.39 -50.54
CA LYS A 152 -55.17 -43.35 -49.76
C LYS A 152 -53.67 -42.97 -49.73
N PRO A 153 -52.94 -43.34 -48.66
CA PRO A 153 -51.48 -43.32 -48.61
C PRO A 153 -50.90 -44.55 -49.32
N ARG A 154 -49.94 -44.37 -50.21
CA ARG A 154 -49.27 -45.46 -50.91
C ARG A 154 -48.05 -45.93 -50.10
N MET A 155 -48.32 -46.94 -49.27
CA MET A 155 -47.47 -48.08 -48.91
C MET A 155 -45.94 -47.94 -49.08
N LEU A 156 -45.27 -47.89 -47.93
CA LEU A 156 -44.30 -48.89 -47.48
C LEU A 156 -43.36 -49.48 -48.55
N LYS A 157 -42.12 -48.97 -48.57
CA LYS A 157 -40.94 -49.79 -48.82
C LYS A 157 -40.00 -49.63 -47.63
N GLU A 158 -40.17 -50.52 -46.66
CA GLU A 158 -39.12 -50.88 -45.72
C GLU A 158 -37.96 -51.48 -46.50
N THR A 159 -36.90 -50.70 -46.62
CA THR A 159 -35.55 -51.24 -46.81
C THR A 159 -34.70 -50.66 -45.69
N ILE A 160 -34.60 -51.45 -44.63
CA ILE A 160 -33.39 -51.64 -43.82
C ILE A 160 -32.80 -50.33 -43.26
N SER A 161 -33.13 -50.09 -42.00
CA SER A 161 -32.35 -49.34 -41.01
C SER A 161 -30.84 -49.39 -41.30
N THR A 162 -30.32 -48.29 -41.85
CA THR A 162 -28.93 -47.89 -41.67
C THR A 162 -28.97 -46.71 -40.71
N PRO A 163 -28.16 -46.68 -39.64
CA PRO A 163 -28.14 -45.53 -38.77
C PRO A 163 -27.63 -44.37 -39.62
N THR A 164 -28.47 -43.35 -39.79
CA THR A 164 -28.10 -42.07 -40.38
C THR A 164 -26.77 -41.67 -39.77
N ARG A 165 -25.70 -41.73 -40.57
CA ARG A 165 -24.40 -41.19 -40.20
C ARG A 165 -24.69 -39.75 -39.75
N VAL A 166 -24.56 -39.48 -38.45
CA VAL A 166 -24.34 -38.13 -37.93
C VAL A 166 -23.32 -37.52 -38.89
N THR A 167 -23.68 -36.45 -39.60
CA THR A 167 -22.76 -35.91 -40.58
C THR A 167 -21.48 -35.54 -39.84
N HIS A 168 -20.31 -35.73 -40.45
CA HIS A 168 -19.02 -35.44 -39.79
C HIS A 168 -19.04 -34.05 -39.11
N LYS A 169 -19.76 -33.12 -39.72
CA LYS A 169 -19.97 -31.75 -39.28
C LYS A 169 -20.83 -31.63 -38.01
N ASP A 170 -21.85 -32.48 -37.84
CA ASP A 170 -22.71 -32.47 -36.64
C ASP A 170 -21.98 -33.07 -35.44
N GLN A 171 -21.12 -34.08 -35.66
CA GLN A 171 -20.27 -34.66 -34.61
C GLN A 171 -19.20 -33.66 -34.16
N GLU A 172 -18.53 -32.97 -35.09
CA GLU A 172 -17.56 -31.92 -34.76
C GLU A 172 -18.19 -30.79 -33.94
N TRP A 173 -19.44 -30.41 -34.25
CA TRP A 173 -20.18 -29.41 -33.48
C TRP A 173 -20.47 -29.87 -32.05
N TYR A 174 -20.84 -31.14 -31.88
CA TYR A 174 -21.07 -31.72 -30.56
C TYR A 174 -19.79 -31.83 -29.74
N ASP A 175 -18.70 -32.28 -30.35
CA ASP A 175 -17.38 -32.38 -29.71
C ASP A 175 -16.82 -30.99 -29.35
N ALA A 176 -17.04 -29.97 -30.19
CA ALA A 176 -16.67 -28.59 -29.91
C ALA A 176 -17.50 -27.97 -28.77
N GLU A 177 -18.78 -28.32 -28.66
CA GLU A 177 -19.62 -27.92 -27.53
C GLU A 177 -19.13 -28.56 -26.22
N ILE A 178 -18.75 -29.84 -26.25
CA ILE A 178 -18.14 -30.53 -25.10
C ILE A 178 -16.81 -29.87 -24.71
N ALA A 179 -15.93 -29.59 -25.68
CA ALA A 179 -14.64 -28.95 -25.42
C ALA A 179 -14.82 -27.55 -24.81
N ARG A 180 -15.80 -26.78 -25.28
CA ARG A 180 -16.12 -25.45 -24.73
C ARG A 180 -16.61 -25.54 -23.29
N LYS A 181 -17.53 -26.48 -23.00
CA LYS A 181 -18.04 -26.70 -21.64
C LYS A 181 -16.94 -27.16 -20.69
N LEU A 182 -16.06 -28.05 -21.14
CA LEU A 182 -14.92 -28.51 -20.35
C LEU A 182 -13.96 -27.37 -20.05
N GLN A 183 -13.65 -26.52 -21.04
CA GLN A 183 -12.80 -25.35 -20.84
C GLN A 183 -13.44 -24.32 -19.91
N GLU A 184 -14.76 -24.11 -20.01
CA GLU A 184 -15.51 -23.21 -19.12
C GLU A 184 -15.51 -23.74 -17.67
N GLU A 185 -15.63 -25.05 -17.47
CA GLU A 185 -15.55 -25.68 -16.15
C GLU A 185 -14.14 -25.56 -15.52
N GLU A 186 -13.08 -25.73 -16.31
CA GLU A 186 -11.69 -25.52 -15.85
C GLU A 186 -11.43 -24.07 -15.44
N LEU A 187 -11.93 -23.09 -16.21
CA LEU A 187 -11.87 -21.67 -15.85
C LEU A 187 -12.70 -21.38 -14.58
N LEU A 188 -13.88 -21.99 -14.50
CA LEU A 188 -14.72 -22.20 -13.31
C LEU A 188 -13.90 -22.46 -12.05
N GLU A 189 -13.18 -23.58 -12.12
CA GLU A 189 -12.43 -24.14 -11.00
C GLU A 189 -11.22 -23.28 -10.64
N ILE A 190 -10.52 -22.71 -11.63
CA ILE A 190 -9.42 -21.76 -11.38
C ILE A 190 -9.92 -20.53 -10.63
N ALA A 191 -11.03 -19.93 -11.03
CA ALA A 191 -11.60 -18.77 -10.34
C ALA A 191 -11.99 -19.10 -8.88
N ARG A 192 -12.56 -20.29 -8.66
CA ARG A 192 -12.92 -20.78 -7.31
C ARG A 192 -11.68 -20.99 -6.43
N LEU A 193 -10.63 -21.60 -6.98
CA LEU A 193 -9.36 -21.82 -6.28
C LEU A 193 -8.68 -20.50 -5.90
N LEU A 194 -8.65 -19.53 -6.82
CA LEU A 194 -8.03 -18.23 -6.58
C LEU A 194 -8.76 -17.45 -5.47
N MET A 195 -10.10 -17.43 -5.51
CA MET A 195 -10.93 -16.85 -4.44
C MET A 195 -10.76 -17.57 -3.09
N ALA A 196 -10.56 -18.89 -3.10
CA ALA A 196 -10.32 -19.67 -1.89
C ALA A 196 -8.93 -19.41 -1.31
N GLU A 197 -7.91 -19.30 -2.16
CA GLU A 197 -6.54 -18.96 -1.79
C GLU A 197 -6.46 -17.54 -1.21
N GLU A 198 -7.09 -16.56 -1.86
CA GLU A 198 -7.15 -15.19 -1.37
C GLU A 198 -7.86 -15.11 0.00
N LYS A 199 -9.00 -15.80 0.16
CA LYS A 199 -9.71 -15.88 1.45
C LYS A 199 -8.85 -16.56 2.53
N LYS A 200 -8.05 -17.56 2.18
CA LYS A 200 -7.14 -18.24 3.10
C LYS A 200 -5.95 -17.34 3.48
N ALA A 201 -5.39 -16.61 2.52
CA ALA A 201 -4.32 -15.64 2.74
C ALA A 201 -4.79 -14.49 3.64
N TYR A 202 -5.99 -13.96 3.38
CA TYR A 202 -6.60 -12.92 4.20
C TYR A 202 -6.84 -13.38 5.65
N LYS A 203 -7.40 -14.58 5.85
CA LYS A 203 -7.58 -15.15 7.20
C LYS A 203 -6.24 -15.35 7.92
N LYS A 204 -5.22 -15.88 7.24
CA LYS A 204 -3.88 -16.08 7.79
C LYS A 204 -3.18 -14.76 8.14
N ALA A 205 -3.33 -13.73 7.31
CA ALA A 205 -2.81 -12.39 7.59
C ALA A 205 -3.50 -11.77 8.82
N LYS A 206 -4.82 -11.86 8.89
CA LYS A 206 -5.61 -11.35 10.03
C LYS A 206 -5.32 -12.09 11.33
N GLU A 207 -5.07 -13.40 11.29
CA GLU A 207 -4.63 -14.18 12.45
C GLU A 207 -3.20 -13.82 12.88
N ARG A 208 -2.29 -13.61 11.93
CA ARG A 208 -0.92 -13.16 12.21
C ARG A 208 -0.91 -11.77 12.84
N GLU A 209 -1.81 -10.89 12.43
CA GLU A 209 -1.99 -9.56 13.03
C GLU A 209 -2.48 -9.66 14.48
N LYS A 210 -3.55 -10.44 14.73
CA LYS A 210 -4.09 -10.67 16.09
C LYS A 210 -3.07 -11.32 17.02
N SER A 211 -2.38 -12.36 16.56
CA SER A 211 -1.32 -13.02 17.35
C SER A 211 -0.08 -12.14 17.54
N SER A 212 0.22 -11.21 16.62
CA SER A 212 1.28 -10.21 16.82
C SER A 212 0.90 -9.15 17.86
N VAL A 213 -0.37 -8.76 17.92
CA VAL A 213 -0.91 -7.84 18.94
C VAL A 213 -0.89 -8.51 20.33
N ASP A 214 -1.30 -9.77 20.44
CA ASP A 214 -1.28 -10.50 21.72
C ASP A 214 0.13 -10.82 22.20
N LYS A 215 1.10 -11.05 21.29
CA LYS A 215 2.52 -11.16 21.63
C LYS A 215 3.11 -9.83 22.11
N ARG A 216 2.74 -8.68 21.51
CA ARG A 216 3.18 -7.37 22.04
C ARG A 216 2.62 -7.09 23.42
N LYS A 217 1.39 -7.53 23.73
CA LYS A 217 0.80 -7.41 25.07
C LYS A 217 1.46 -8.35 26.10
N ASN A 218 1.64 -9.63 25.76
CA ASN A 218 2.29 -10.59 26.65
C ASN A 218 3.77 -10.27 26.88
N ASP A 219 4.50 -9.80 25.87
CA ASP A 219 5.92 -9.43 26.02
C ASP A 219 6.08 -8.13 26.84
N ALA A 220 5.14 -7.18 26.70
CA ALA A 220 5.07 -6.00 27.57
C ALA A 220 4.76 -6.38 29.04
N GLU A 221 3.91 -7.39 29.28
CA GLU A 221 3.56 -7.84 30.62
C GLU A 221 4.65 -8.75 31.26
N TRP A 222 5.30 -9.62 30.47
CA TRP A 222 6.44 -10.45 30.92
C TRP A 222 7.67 -9.62 31.25
N LYS A 223 7.96 -8.54 30.50
CA LYS A 223 9.02 -7.59 30.85
C LYS A 223 8.67 -6.72 32.07
N SER A 224 7.38 -6.46 32.31
CA SER A 224 6.93 -5.75 33.52
C SER A 224 7.03 -6.60 34.80
N LYS A 225 6.92 -7.93 34.69
CA LYS A 225 7.07 -8.86 35.83
C LYS A 225 8.51 -9.30 36.10
N ALA A 226 9.39 -9.27 35.10
CA ALA A 226 10.82 -9.57 35.27
C ALA A 226 11.61 -8.46 36.01
N ALA A 227 11.11 -7.22 36.02
CA ALA A 227 11.75 -6.11 36.74
C ALA A 227 11.45 -6.07 38.27
N LYS A 228 10.68 -7.03 38.79
CA LYS A 228 10.33 -7.13 40.23
C LYS A 228 10.51 -8.56 40.77
N SER A 229 11.66 -9.18 40.54
CA SER A 229 11.97 -10.45 41.22
C SER A 229 13.48 -10.70 41.35
N THR A 230 14.17 -9.81 42.05
CA THR A 230 15.43 -10.13 42.74
C THR A 230 15.49 -9.33 44.04
N HIS A 231 14.73 -9.75 45.04
CA HIS A 231 14.99 -9.39 46.44
C HIS A 231 15.66 -10.61 47.10
N SER A 232 16.99 -10.59 47.17
CA SER A 232 17.73 -11.38 48.16
C SER A 232 17.95 -10.50 49.39
N LYS A 233 17.62 -11.05 50.57
CA LYS A 233 17.86 -10.48 51.90
C LYS A 233 19.32 -10.05 52.07
N SER A 234 19.52 -8.82 52.53
CA SER A 234 20.64 -8.45 53.39
C SER A 234 20.15 -7.42 54.40
N LYS A 235 20.60 -7.57 55.64
CA LYS A 235 20.14 -6.94 56.86
C LYS A 235 21.30 -6.09 57.39
N ASP A 236 21.10 -4.78 57.49
CA ASP A 236 21.65 -3.84 58.49
C ASP A 236 21.11 -2.44 58.12
N SER A 237 20.25 -1.85 58.96
CA SER A 237 20.58 -0.84 59.98
C SER A 237 21.28 0.38 59.39
N ASP A 238 20.53 1.44 59.10
CA ASP A 238 20.66 2.71 59.85
C ASP A 238 19.60 3.74 59.43
N GLU A 239 19.38 4.65 60.36
CA GLU A 239 18.14 5.37 60.65
C GLU A 239 18.16 6.83 60.12
N ALA A 240 16.96 7.40 60.01
CA ALA A 240 16.64 8.83 59.78
C ALA A 240 16.98 9.37 58.38
N TYR A 241 16.14 10.14 57.68
CA TYR A 241 15.27 11.24 58.10
C TYR A 241 14.06 11.37 57.17
N ARG A 242 12.91 11.73 57.76
CA ARG A 242 11.72 12.21 57.02
C ARG A 242 12.01 13.55 56.34
N VAL A 243 11.57 13.72 55.09
CA VAL A 243 10.95 14.98 54.63
C VAL A 243 9.82 14.65 53.67
N LYS A 244 8.61 15.04 54.07
CA LYS A 244 7.42 15.14 53.22
C LYS A 244 7.55 16.42 52.40
N ILE A 245 7.33 16.36 51.09
CA ILE A 245 6.96 17.55 50.33
C ILE A 245 5.56 17.31 49.77
N ASP A 246 4.64 18.06 50.35
CA ASP A 246 3.30 18.35 49.85
C ASP A 246 3.38 19.03 48.48
N ARG A 247 2.63 18.50 47.50
CA ARG A 247 2.02 19.33 46.47
C ARG A 247 0.70 18.70 46.03
N PRO A 248 -0.45 19.40 46.15
CA PRO A 248 -1.75 18.81 45.86
C PRO A 248 -1.94 18.62 44.36
N ALA A 249 -2.23 17.38 43.95
CA ALA A 249 -2.67 17.05 42.61
C ALA A 249 -4.11 17.57 42.39
N ARG A 250 -4.29 18.36 41.34
CA ARG A 250 -5.60 18.77 40.82
C ARG A 250 -6.36 17.52 40.33
N PRO A 251 -7.64 17.31 40.68
CA PRO A 251 -8.41 16.20 40.14
C PRO A 251 -8.68 16.39 38.64
N LEU A 252 -8.52 15.34 37.84
CA LEU A 252 -9.04 15.26 36.47
C LEU A 252 -10.57 15.04 36.53
N PRO A 253 -11.37 15.69 35.66
CA PRO A 253 -12.80 15.41 35.59
C PRO A 253 -13.07 14.06 34.89
N PRO A 254 -14.14 13.34 35.27
CA PRO A 254 -14.48 12.05 34.69
C PRO A 254 -15.00 12.21 33.25
N GLY A 255 -14.52 11.34 32.36
CA GLY A 255 -15.08 11.17 31.03
C GLY A 255 -16.47 10.57 31.10
N ILE A 256 -17.43 11.21 30.43
CA ILE A 256 -18.69 10.59 30.04
C ILE A 256 -18.66 10.36 28.54
N THR A 257 -18.87 9.10 28.20
CA THR A 257 -19.16 8.55 26.89
C THR A 257 -20.53 9.01 26.39
N GLU A 258 -20.60 9.16 25.06
CA GLU A 258 -21.78 8.98 24.19
C GLU A 258 -22.93 10.00 24.27
N ALA A 259 -23.14 10.75 23.17
CA ALA A 259 -24.20 10.46 22.19
C ALA A 259 -24.41 11.64 21.21
N GLU A 260 -24.40 11.29 19.92
CA GLU A 260 -25.23 11.80 18.80
C GLU A 260 -25.10 13.25 18.25
N ASP A 261 -24.82 13.23 16.94
CA ASP A 261 -25.44 13.96 15.82
C ASP A 261 -25.21 15.46 15.54
N LEU A 262 -24.78 15.67 14.28
CA LEU A 262 -25.10 16.76 13.33
C LEU A 262 -25.06 18.22 13.84
N ASP A 263 -24.15 19.05 13.33
CA ASP A 263 -24.40 19.74 12.06
C ASP A 263 -23.23 20.62 11.60
N TYR A 264 -23.29 20.87 10.31
CA TYR A 264 -22.47 21.65 9.39
C TYR A 264 -22.19 23.12 9.81
N SER A 265 -20.94 23.60 9.75
CA SER A 265 -20.60 24.86 9.05
C SER A 265 -19.10 25.21 9.12
N HIS A 266 -18.62 25.61 7.93
CA HIS A 266 -17.31 26.14 7.64
C HIS A 266 -17.04 27.52 8.27
N VAL A 267 -15.75 27.91 8.22
CA VAL A 267 -15.15 29.25 8.39
C VAL A 267 -14.66 29.47 9.84
N THR A 268 -13.35 29.51 10.10
CA THR A 268 -12.52 30.70 9.83
C THR A 268 -11.12 30.38 9.33
N HIS A 269 -10.85 30.95 8.16
CA HIS A 269 -9.55 31.40 7.66
C HIS A 269 -8.87 32.30 8.71
N GLN A 270 -7.55 32.15 8.94
CA GLN A 270 -6.56 33.24 9.08
C GLN A 270 -5.15 32.66 9.40
N HIS A 271 -4.24 32.80 8.42
CA HIS A 271 -2.84 33.28 8.47
C HIS A 271 -1.86 32.73 9.54
N SER A 272 -0.57 32.45 9.30
CA SER A 272 0.34 32.58 8.15
C SER A 272 1.76 32.14 8.56
N ALA A 273 2.62 31.92 7.55
CA ALA A 273 4.08 32.14 7.51
C ALA A 273 4.96 30.90 7.22
N THR A 274 4.87 30.41 5.98
CA THR A 274 5.95 29.63 5.34
C THR A 274 6.84 30.59 4.55
N ARG A 275 8.14 30.61 4.87
CA ARG A 275 9.16 31.45 4.22
C ARG A 275 9.40 31.00 2.78
N HIS A 276 9.26 31.91 1.82
CA HIS A 276 9.72 31.71 0.44
C HIS A 276 11.17 32.18 0.29
N PHE A 277 12.00 31.31 -0.30
CA PHE A 277 13.28 31.66 -0.88
C PHE A 277 13.05 32.37 -2.22
N SER A 278 13.63 33.56 -2.41
CA SER A 278 13.74 34.20 -3.73
C SER A 278 15.21 34.32 -4.11
N LYS A 279 15.61 33.62 -5.19
CA LYS A 279 16.86 33.85 -5.91
C LYS A 279 16.59 34.80 -7.09
N SER A 280 17.31 35.92 -7.05
CA SER A 280 18.02 36.64 -8.12
C SER A 280 17.42 36.76 -9.53
N GLU A 281 17.30 38.01 -10.01
CA GLU A 281 17.78 38.35 -11.36
C GLU A 281 18.17 39.83 -11.56
N SER A 282 19.31 40.00 -12.24
CA SER A 282 19.69 41.05 -13.21
C SER A 282 19.57 42.53 -12.84
N SER A 283 20.73 43.16 -12.56
CA SER A 283 20.93 44.61 -12.74
C SER A 283 22.05 44.84 -13.75
N HIS A 284 21.66 45.31 -14.94
CA HIS A 284 22.54 45.82 -15.98
C HIS A 284 23.22 47.12 -15.54
N LYS A 285 24.54 47.23 -15.78
CA LYS A 285 25.40 48.43 -15.90
C LYS A 285 26.84 47.89 -15.90
N GLY A 286 27.77 48.21 -16.77
CA GLY A 286 27.90 49.15 -17.87
C GLY A 286 29.39 49.05 -18.24
N PHE A 287 29.71 48.89 -19.53
CA PHE A 287 31.08 48.85 -20.02
C PHE A 287 31.79 50.16 -19.73
N HIS A 288 32.94 50.13 -19.05
CA HIS A 288 34.01 51.08 -19.29
C HIS A 288 35.35 50.35 -19.36
N ASN A 289 36.14 50.79 -20.32
CA ASN A 289 37.23 50.10 -20.99
C ASN A 289 38.48 50.98 -20.81
N LYS A 290 39.66 50.37 -20.90
CA LYS A 290 41.01 50.99 -20.95
C LYS A 290 41.51 51.47 -19.57
N GLN A 291 42.75 51.25 -19.17
CA GLN A 291 44.01 51.14 -19.92
C GLN A 291 45.03 50.36 -19.10
#